data_AF-A0A0D1M924-F1
#
_entry.id   AF-A0A0D1M924-F1
#
_cell.length_a   1.000
_cell.length_b   1.000
_cell.length_c   1.000
_cell.angle_alpha   90.00
_cell.angle_beta   90.00
_cell.angle_gamma   90.00
#
_symmetry.space_group_name_H-M   'P 1'
#
loop_
_entity.id
_entity.type
_entity.pdbx_description
1 polymer ?
#
loop_
_entity_poly.entity_id
_entity_poly.type
_entity_poly.pdbx_seq_one_letter_code
_entity_poly.pdbx_strand_id
1 'polypeptide(L)' 'MEDDDPAVAWVNCARHHPPMTQDEDYERHALEFADKLATMTDAEVRAAYLASDAEADDPWQSALAAELQARAIDI' A
#
# COMPACT_ATOMS: atom_id res chain seq x y z
N MET A 1 34.22 -29.10 -29.79
CA MET A 1 35.18 -28.26 -29.05
C MET A 1 35.17 -26.90 -29.73
N GLU A 2 34.08 -26.12 -29.70
CA GLU A 2 33.26 -25.76 -28.52
C GLU A 2 34.17 -25.43 -27.34
N ASP A 3 34.50 -24.16 -27.18
CA ASP A 3 34.48 -23.49 -25.88
C ASP A 3 34.21 -22.01 -26.13
N ASP A 4 33.11 -21.58 -25.51
CA ASP A 4 32.30 -20.39 -25.71
C ASP A 4 32.57 -19.39 -24.58
N ASP A 5 32.62 -18.11 -24.93
CA ASP A 5 32.28 -16.92 -24.13
C ASP A 5 32.91 -16.67 -22.73
N PRO A 6 33.80 -15.66 -22.57
CA PRO A 6 33.89 -14.93 -21.32
C PRO A 6 32.73 -13.92 -21.23
N ALA A 7 31.63 -14.45 -20.73
CA ALA A 7 30.48 -13.75 -20.20
C ALA A 7 30.84 -12.46 -19.44
N VAL A 8 30.15 -11.39 -19.82
CA VAL A 8 29.48 -10.46 -18.91
C VAL A 8 30.39 -9.61 -18.00
N ALA A 9 30.92 -8.55 -18.59
CA ALA A 9 31.01 -7.23 -17.97
C ALA A 9 30.91 -6.27 -19.17
N TRP A 10 29.99 -5.32 -19.25
CA TRP A 10 29.89 -4.17 -18.39
C TRP A 10 28.47 -3.64 -18.51
N VAL A 11 27.73 -3.73 -17.40
CA VAL A 11 26.88 -2.65 -16.87
C VAL A 11 25.97 -1.98 -17.89
N ASN A 12 24.82 -2.63 -18.11
CA ASN A 12 23.60 -1.98 -18.57
C ASN A 12 23.11 -1.03 -17.44
N CYS A 13 23.61 0.21 -17.42
CA CYS A 13 23.14 1.29 -16.54
C CYS A 13 21.69 1.75 -16.83
N ALA A 14 20.95 1.07 -17.69
CA ALA A 14 19.55 1.37 -17.92
C ALA A 14 18.68 0.53 -16.98
N ARG A 15 17.97 1.24 -16.08
CA ARG A 15 16.59 0.93 -15.70
C ARG A 15 16.35 -0.07 -14.56
N HIS A 16 17.27 -0.14 -13.59
CA HIS A 16 16.86 -0.51 -12.23
C HIS A 16 16.54 0.78 -11.47
N HIS A 17 15.31 1.29 -11.69
CA HIS A 17 14.63 1.89 -10.56
C HIS A 17 14.68 0.81 -9.47
N PRO A 18 15.19 1.07 -8.26
CA PRO A 18 15.06 0.09 -7.19
C PRO A 18 13.57 -0.30 -7.16
N PRO A 19 13.21 -1.60 -7.02
CA PRO A 19 11.86 -1.89 -6.60
C PRO A 19 11.72 -1.14 -5.28
N MET A 20 10.98 -0.02 -5.29
CA MET A 20 10.60 0.65 -4.06
C MET A 20 10.01 -0.47 -3.22
N THR A 21 10.68 -0.77 -2.11
CA THR A 21 10.35 -1.90 -1.27
C THR A 21 8.88 -1.74 -0.89
N GLN A 22 8.10 -2.82 -0.93
CA GLN A 22 6.65 -2.77 -0.67
C GLN A 22 6.32 -2.03 0.65
N ASP A 23 7.25 -2.03 1.59
CA ASP A 23 7.20 -1.28 2.85
C ASP A 23 7.14 0.26 2.68
N GLU A 24 7.92 0.84 1.76
CA GLU A 24 7.90 2.30 1.53
C GLU A 24 6.60 2.76 0.87
N ASP A 25 6.03 1.94 0.00
CA ASP A 25 4.71 2.20 -0.57
C ASP A 25 3.65 2.08 0.53
N TYR A 26 3.74 1.06 1.40
CA TYR A 26 2.80 0.85 2.50
C TYR A 26 2.78 2.02 3.50
N GLU A 27 3.94 2.52 3.92
CA GLU A 27 4.03 3.68 4.82
C GLU A 27 3.50 4.96 4.19
N ARG A 28 3.75 5.18 2.89
CA ARG A 28 3.19 6.31 2.15
C ARG A 28 1.66 6.23 2.08
N HIS A 29 1.12 5.05 1.72
CA HIS A 29 -0.32 4.83 1.66
C HIS A 29 -0.98 5.00 3.04
N ALA A 30 -0.34 4.53 4.12
CA ALA A 30 -0.87 4.69 5.47
C ALA A 30 -1.04 6.16 5.88
N LEU A 31 -0.05 7.01 5.56
CA LEU A 31 -0.12 8.46 5.79
C LEU A 31 -1.20 9.13 4.92
N GLU A 32 -1.29 8.77 3.64
CA GLU A 32 -2.31 9.30 2.72
C GLU A 32 -3.73 8.88 3.16
N PHE A 33 -3.92 7.65 3.63
CA PHE A 33 -5.19 7.18 4.16
C PHE A 33 -5.56 7.86 5.47
N ALA A 34 -4.62 8.07 6.38
CA ALA A 34 -4.87 8.77 7.64
C ALA A 34 -5.35 10.21 7.41
N ASP A 35 -4.70 10.95 6.51
CA ASP A 35 -5.12 12.32 6.16
C ASP A 35 -6.53 12.33 5.56
N LYS A 36 -6.80 11.40 4.63
CA LYS A 36 -8.12 11.26 4.02
C LYS A 36 -9.20 10.93 5.05
N LEU A 37 -8.94 9.98 5.95
CA LEU A 37 -9.85 9.59 7.03
C LEU A 37 -10.10 10.73 8.02
N ALA A 38 -9.08 11.54 8.32
CA ALA A 38 -9.23 12.72 9.17
C ALA A 38 -10.21 13.76 8.59
N THR A 39 -10.35 13.83 7.26
CA THR A 39 -11.34 14.70 6.60
C THR A 39 -12.74 14.10 6.51
N MET A 40 -12.88 12.78 6.73
CA MET A 40 -14.17 12.08 6.64
C MET A 40 -14.93 12.14 7.98
N THR A 41 -16.25 12.31 7.88
CA THR A 41 -17.15 12.19 9.03
C THR A 41 -17.34 10.73 9.44
N ASP A 42 -17.78 10.50 10.67
CA ASP A 42 -18.00 9.14 11.20
C ASP A 42 -18.97 8.30 10.35
N ALA A 43 -19.98 8.96 9.78
CA ALA A 43 -20.93 8.33 8.86
C ALA A 43 -20.27 7.92 7.54
N GLU A 44 -19.36 8.75 7.02
CA GLU A 44 -18.61 8.46 5.79
C GLU A 44 -17.58 7.36 6.00
N VAL A 45 -16.90 7.33 7.15
CA VAL A 45 -15.95 6.26 7.51
C VAL A 45 -16.69 4.92 7.60
N ARG A 46 -17.84 4.87 8.28
CA ARG A 46 -18.68 3.66 8.36
C ARG A 46 -19.19 3.23 6.99
N ALA A 47 -19.71 4.16 6.19
CA ALA A 47 -20.19 3.86 4.86
C ALA A 47 -19.07 3.35 3.94
N ALA A 48 -17.88 3.93 4.02
CA ALA A 48 -16.71 3.49 3.26
C ALA A 48 -16.28 2.07 3.65
N TYR A 49 -16.27 1.75 4.94
CA TYR A 49 -15.95 0.41 5.43
C TYR A 49 -16.98 -0.64 5.00
N LEU A 50 -18.28 -0.32 5.09
CA LEU A 50 -19.36 -1.23 4.68
C LEU A 50 -19.48 -1.39 3.16
N ALA A 51 -19.13 -0.36 2.39
CA ALA A 51 -19.13 -0.40 0.93
C ALA A 51 -17.89 -1.09 0.35
N SER A 52 -16.83 -1.19 1.14
CA SER A 52 -15.59 -1.83 0.76
C SER A 52 -15.76 -3.35 0.82
N ASP A 53 -15.95 -3.97 -0.34
CA ASP A 53 -15.87 -5.42 -0.56
C ASP A 53 -14.40 -5.90 -0.63
N ALA A 54 -13.46 -5.08 -0.15
CA ALA A 54 -12.04 -5.38 -0.20
C ALA A 54 -11.71 -6.58 0.70
N GLU A 55 -10.83 -7.45 0.21
CA GLU A 55 -10.35 -8.60 0.98
C GLU A 55 -9.73 -8.12 2.31
N ALA A 56 -9.76 -8.97 3.33
CA ALA A 56 -9.33 -8.65 4.69
C ALA A 56 -7.86 -8.22 4.84
N ASP A 57 -7.10 -8.20 3.74
CA ASP A 57 -5.69 -7.81 3.65
C ASP A 57 -5.49 -6.48 2.89
N ASP A 58 -6.57 -5.78 2.52
CA ASP A 58 -6.43 -4.49 1.83
C ASP A 58 -5.97 -3.40 2.83
N PRO A 59 -4.89 -2.65 2.51
CA PRO A 59 -4.38 -1.60 3.39
C PRO A 59 -5.42 -0.52 3.71
N TRP A 60 -6.33 -0.25 2.76
CA TRP A 60 -7.42 0.72 2.97
C TRP A 60 -8.46 0.18 3.95
N GLN A 61 -8.81 -1.10 3.86
CA GLN A 61 -9.75 -1.74 4.78
C GLN A 61 -9.18 -1.79 6.20
N SER A 62 -7.89 -2.06 6.34
CA SER A 62 -7.17 -2.01 7.61
C SER A 62 -7.16 -0.60 8.21
N ALA A 63 -6.91 0.43 7.40
CA ALA A 63 -6.94 1.83 7.84
C ALA A 63 -8.35 2.26 8.29
N LEU A 64 -9.39 1.88 7.54
CA LEU A 64 -10.79 2.14 7.91
C LEU A 64 -11.18 1.45 9.21
N ALA A 65 -10.81 0.17 9.39
CA ALA A 65 -11.09 -0.58 10.62
C ALA A 65 -10.42 0.06 11.84
N ALA A 66 -9.15 0.48 11.69
CA ALA A 66 -8.41 1.16 12.74
C ALA A 66 -9.08 2.49 13.12
N GLU A 67 -9.55 3.26 12.14
CA GLU A 67 -10.22 4.55 12.39
C GLU A 67 -11.59 4.37 13.05
N LEU A 68 -12.39 3.38 12.62
CA LEU A 68 -13.66 3.05 13.27
C LEU A 68 -13.46 2.68 14.74
N GLN A 69 -12.42 1.89 15.03
CA GLN A 69 -12.06 1.53 16.39
C GLN A 69 -11.56 2.74 17.20
N ALA A 70 -10.72 3.59 16.61
CA ALA A 70 -10.18 4.79 17.25
C ALA A 70 -11.28 5.79 17.63
N ARG A 71 -12.31 5.92 16.77
CA ARG A 71 -13.46 6.80 16.99
C ARG A 71 -14.63 6.14 17.72
N ALA A 72 -14.52 4.86 18.07
CA ALA A 72 -15.59 4.06 18.68
C ALA A 72 -16.92 4.09 17.89
N ILE A 73 -16.82 4.03 16.56
CA ILE A 73 -17.97 4.01 15.66
C ILE A 73 -18.51 2.58 15.58
N ASP A 74 -19.79 2.41 15.90
CA ASP A 74 -20.51 1.14 15.80
C ASP A 74 -20.84 0.80 14.33
N ILE A 75 -20.65 -0.47 13.94
CA ILE A 75 -20.82 -0.95 12.55
C ILE A 75 -22.16 -1.64 12.36
#